data_AF-A0A261APG6-F1
#
_entry.id   AF-A0A261APG6-F1
#
_cell.length_a   1.000
_cell.length_b   1.000
_cell.length_c   1.000
_cell.angle_alpha   90.00
_cell.angle_beta   90.00
_cell.angle_gamma   90.00
#
_symmetry.space_group_name_H-M   'P 1'
#
loop_
_entity.id
_entity.type
_entity.pdbx_description
1 polymer ?
#
loop_
_entity_poly.entity_id
_entity_poly.type
_entity_poly.pdbx_seq_one_letter_code
_entity_poly.pdbx_strand_id
1 'polypeptide(L)'
;MDTLDKSVSEVLYENLQSVVDYWFKENPGIERHPTQDLELISLLKESIDKGGENSDYPIVEFMWERMAESQMKVLKNLVKREKAESQEEDDEDVRMETMEFSQMSVEQFEQLEKRALRADANGNDLPTDLDQDTARELRDARRELREARRELKCHRQISDCKEAELEEQTLKIKELRSKFKNMQELIEDLTYENEQLRRCLEGPKEHEESKKVRRLEAEIEVLREKRRVKNHQLTRLQKELTEHKQMLEGQRIRLEGEISRLQGELEVEKMEPEKAELEGLRMALSGAKYEIKKLEYNLKIEEGKVEALKIGSDKNLHEKLISQQQYIDLTLIPRIHFLEAELKEYNKTLKKVNSIRFEERQEADLMKIQNKGMQNTIFRQKVELQKQKEPEITRLKMTYYDCDVEEETNLEFVKKLVLENVELTEKLAWWEQ
;
A
#
# COMPACT_ATOMS: atom_id res chain seq x y z
N MET A 1 -49.11 49.77 44.70
CA MET A 1 -50.54 49.50 44.96
C MET A 1 -51.24 49.79 43.65
N ASP A 2 -51.19 48.88 42.67
CA ASP A 2 -51.79 49.10 41.34
C ASP A 2 -52.39 47.79 40.83
N THR A 3 -53.39 47.27 41.55
CA THR A 3 -54.16 46.07 41.13
C THR A 3 -55.65 46.26 41.45
N LEU A 4 -56.18 47.46 41.25
CA LEU A 4 -57.62 47.69 41.20
C LEU A 4 -57.95 48.16 39.79
N ASP A 5 -58.98 47.56 39.20
CA ASP A 5 -59.52 47.76 37.84
C ASP A 5 -58.90 46.93 36.71
N LYS A 6 -58.55 45.66 36.95
CA LYS A 6 -58.57 44.67 35.87
C LYS A 6 -59.83 43.83 35.96
N SER A 7 -60.56 43.71 34.85
CA SER A 7 -61.75 42.85 34.77
C SER A 7 -61.37 41.38 35.04
N VAL A 8 -62.29 40.56 35.52
CA VAL A 8 -62.01 39.13 35.76
C VAL A 8 -61.59 38.44 34.47
N SER A 9 -62.16 38.86 33.33
CA SER A 9 -61.79 38.41 31.98
C SER A 9 -60.34 38.73 31.62
N GLU A 10 -59.85 39.94 31.92
CA GLU A 10 -58.45 40.32 31.68
C GLU A 10 -57.48 39.53 32.55
N VAL A 11 -57.81 39.36 33.84
CA VAL A 11 -56.96 38.59 34.76
C VAL A 11 -56.92 37.12 34.35
N LEU A 12 -58.04 36.54 33.90
CA LEU A 12 -58.05 35.18 33.38
C LEU A 12 -57.20 35.05 32.11
N TYR A 13 -57.34 35.99 31.18
CA TYR A 13 -56.59 36.02 29.93
C TYR A 13 -55.07 36.04 30.18
N GLU A 14 -54.59 36.94 31.05
CA GLU A 14 -53.16 37.04 31.39
C GLU A 14 -52.60 35.75 31.99
N ASN A 15 -53.38 35.08 32.85
CA ASN A 15 -52.94 33.83 33.46
C ASN A 15 -52.91 32.67 32.46
N LEU A 16 -53.90 32.57 31.56
CA LEU A 16 -53.90 31.54 30.50
C LEU A 16 -52.83 31.80 29.44
N GLN A 17 -52.59 33.06 29.09
CA GLN A 17 -51.49 33.46 28.19
C GLN A 17 -50.12 33.06 28.75
N SER A 18 -49.91 33.19 30.06
CA SER A 18 -48.69 32.73 30.74
C SER A 18 -48.48 31.21 30.63
N VAL A 19 -49.56 30.42 30.68
CA VAL A 19 -49.52 28.96 30.46
C VAL A 19 -49.11 28.64 29.03
N VAL A 20 -49.68 29.35 28.04
CA VAL A 20 -49.32 29.21 26.62
C VAL A 20 -47.85 29.58 26.39
N ASP A 21 -47.39 30.69 26.96
CA ASP A 21 -46.00 31.14 26.88
C ASP A 21 -45.03 30.11 27.48
N TYR A 22 -45.39 29.52 28.62
CA TYR A 22 -44.58 28.49 29.28
C TYR A 22 -44.51 27.21 28.45
N TRP A 23 -45.62 26.82 27.82
CA TRP A 23 -45.67 25.65 26.95
C TRP A 23 -44.76 25.79 25.72
N PHE A 24 -44.80 26.92 25.03
CA PHE A 24 -43.92 27.18 23.89
C PHE A 24 -42.44 27.28 24.29
N LYS A 25 -42.15 27.78 25.50
CA LYS A 25 -40.78 27.83 26.02
C LYS A 25 -40.19 26.44 26.28
N GLU A 26 -40.99 25.52 26.80
CA GLU A 26 -40.57 24.12 27.04
C GLU A 26 -40.53 23.30 25.75
N ASN A 27 -41.18 23.77 24.67
CA ASN A 27 -41.27 23.08 23.38
C ASN A 27 -40.74 23.96 22.22
N PRO A 28 -39.42 24.24 22.15
CA PRO A 28 -38.84 25.16 21.17
C PRO A 28 -38.92 24.67 19.71
N GLY A 29 -39.38 23.43 19.47
CA GLY A 29 -39.60 22.86 18.15
C GLY A 29 -40.99 23.15 17.56
N ILE A 30 -41.88 23.81 18.30
CA ILE A 30 -43.23 24.16 17.83
C ILE A 30 -43.23 25.64 17.42
N GLU A 31 -43.59 25.93 16.16
CA GLU A 31 -43.72 27.30 15.67
C GLU A 31 -44.94 27.99 16.30
N ARG A 32 -44.74 29.16 16.90
CA ARG A 32 -45.80 29.96 17.53
C ARG A 32 -46.36 30.98 16.54
N HIS A 33 -47.67 30.94 16.32
CA HIS A 33 -48.39 31.98 15.58
C HIS A 33 -49.32 32.79 16.51
N PRO A 34 -49.32 34.14 16.45
CA PRO A 34 -50.12 34.99 17.34
C PRO A 34 -51.64 34.73 17.29
N THR A 35 -52.15 34.27 16.14
CA THR A 35 -53.58 33.94 15.98
C THR A 35 -53.97 32.63 16.67
N GLN A 36 -53.00 31.74 16.91
CA GLN A 36 -53.23 30.46 17.60
C GLN A 36 -53.35 30.66 19.12
N ASP A 37 -52.76 31.71 19.68
CA ASP A 37 -52.79 31.96 21.12
C ASP A 37 -54.23 32.15 21.63
N LEU A 38 -55.08 32.86 20.89
CA LEU A 38 -56.50 33.04 21.24
C LEU A 38 -57.31 31.73 21.20
N GLU A 39 -57.05 30.88 20.21
CA GLU A 39 -57.68 29.56 20.08
C GLU A 39 -57.24 28.62 21.21
N LEU A 40 -55.95 28.64 21.54
CA LEU A 40 -55.38 27.85 22.63
C LEU A 40 -55.91 28.32 24.00
N ILE A 41 -56.03 29.63 24.23
CA ILE A 41 -56.62 30.18 25.46
C ILE A 41 -58.09 29.75 25.60
N SER A 42 -58.86 29.80 24.51
CA SER A 42 -60.26 29.35 24.50
C SER A 42 -60.37 27.86 24.83
N LEU A 43 -59.50 27.04 24.25
CA LEU A 43 -59.40 25.61 24.51
C LEU A 43 -59.03 25.30 25.98
N LEU A 44 -58.07 26.02 26.55
CA LEU A 44 -57.67 25.87 27.96
C LEU A 44 -58.81 26.26 28.90
N LYS A 45 -59.52 27.37 28.61
CA LYS A 45 -60.69 27.82 29.36
C LYS A 45 -61.81 26.76 29.33
N GLU A 46 -62.07 26.16 28.18
CA GLU A 46 -63.06 25.08 28.02
C GLU A 46 -62.65 23.81 28.79
N SER A 47 -61.37 23.44 28.76
CA SER A 47 -60.85 22.30 29.52
C SER A 47 -60.97 22.49 31.05
N ILE A 48 -60.67 23.69 31.55
CA ILE A 48 -60.80 24.04 32.97
C ILE A 48 -62.25 23.97 33.43
N ASP A 49 -63.18 24.44 32.59
CA ASP A 49 -64.61 24.42 32.86
C ASP A 49 -65.19 23.00 32.89
N LYS A 50 -64.80 22.17 31.93
CA LYS A 50 -65.25 20.77 31.82
C LYS A 50 -64.51 19.81 32.77
N GLY A 51 -63.40 20.25 33.37
CA GLY A 51 -62.56 19.42 34.24
C GLY A 51 -61.89 18.26 33.52
N GLY A 52 -61.61 18.41 32.22
CA GLY A 52 -61.05 17.34 31.39
C GLY A 52 -59.52 17.34 31.40
N GLU A 53 -58.92 16.40 32.14
CA GLU A 53 -57.48 16.13 32.14
C GLU A 53 -57.01 15.43 30.85
N ASN A 54 -57.91 14.68 30.20
CA ASN A 54 -57.64 13.98 28.95
C ASN A 54 -58.14 14.81 27.76
N SER A 55 -57.20 15.37 27.00
CA SER A 55 -57.47 16.14 25.78
C SER A 55 -56.50 15.69 24.69
N ASP A 56 -56.98 15.63 23.45
CA ASP A 56 -56.13 15.33 22.28
C ASP A 56 -55.11 16.43 21.99
N TYR A 57 -55.17 17.55 22.73
CA TYR A 57 -54.27 18.69 22.61
C TYR A 57 -53.15 18.64 23.65
N PRO A 58 -51.87 18.54 23.24
CA PRO A 58 -50.72 18.42 24.15
C PRO A 58 -50.55 19.57 25.15
N ILE A 59 -51.04 20.77 24.81
CA ILE A 59 -51.00 21.93 25.71
C ILE A 59 -51.91 21.76 26.94
N VAL A 60 -53.03 21.05 26.77
CA VAL A 60 -54.00 20.82 27.84
C VAL A 60 -53.43 19.79 28.81
N GLU A 61 -52.89 18.68 28.29
CA GLU A 61 -52.16 17.68 29.09
C GLU A 61 -51.00 18.34 29.85
N PHE A 62 -50.20 19.16 29.16
CA PHE A 62 -49.13 19.93 29.79
C PHE A 62 -49.63 20.83 30.94
N MET A 63 -50.74 21.55 30.75
CA MET A 63 -51.31 22.39 31.80
C MET A 63 -51.72 21.56 33.03
N TRP A 64 -52.37 20.42 32.85
CA TRP A 64 -52.84 19.59 33.97
C TRP A 64 -51.70 18.83 34.68
N GLU A 65 -50.65 18.41 33.97
CA GLU A 65 -49.52 17.69 34.55
C GLU A 65 -48.50 18.61 35.24
N ARG A 66 -48.23 19.80 34.66
CA ARG A 66 -47.12 20.67 35.10
C ARG A 66 -47.56 21.78 36.05
N MET A 67 -48.84 22.14 36.09
CA MET A 67 -49.30 23.20 36.99
C MET A 67 -49.48 22.69 38.42
N ALA A 68 -49.07 23.52 39.38
CA ALA A 68 -49.34 23.25 40.79
C ALA A 68 -50.86 23.29 41.05
N GLU A 69 -51.35 22.42 41.93
CA GLU A 69 -52.77 22.34 42.29
C GLU A 69 -53.34 23.69 42.79
N SER A 70 -52.49 24.49 43.46
CA SER A 70 -52.83 25.85 43.90
C SER A 70 -53.08 26.81 42.72
N GLN A 71 -52.30 26.72 41.64
CA GLN A 71 -52.47 27.54 40.43
C GLN A 71 -53.71 27.09 39.63
N MET A 72 -53.92 25.78 39.52
CA MET A 72 -55.10 25.22 38.88
C MET A 72 -56.40 25.62 39.62
N LYS A 73 -56.37 25.67 40.96
CA LYS A 73 -57.49 26.15 41.77
C LYS A 73 -57.81 27.63 41.54
N VAL A 74 -56.79 28.46 41.33
CA VAL A 74 -56.97 29.89 40.99
C VAL A 74 -57.64 30.02 39.62
N LEU A 75 -57.17 29.30 38.60
CA LEU A 75 -57.78 29.33 37.27
C LEU A 75 -59.25 28.85 37.28
N LYS A 76 -59.54 27.74 37.98
CA LYS A 76 -60.93 27.26 38.15
C LYS A 76 -61.86 28.30 38.77
N ASN A 77 -61.36 29.09 39.74
CA ASN A 77 -62.14 30.14 40.37
C ASN A 77 -62.36 31.34 39.44
N LEU A 78 -61.35 31.71 38.63
CA LEU A 78 -61.45 32.80 37.67
C LEU A 78 -62.46 32.48 36.55
N VAL A 79 -62.40 31.28 35.98
CA VAL A 79 -63.38 30.81 34.96
C VAL A 79 -64.80 30.82 35.50
N LYS A 80 -65.00 30.42 36.75
CA LYS A 80 -66.32 30.45 37.40
C LYS A 80 -66.85 31.86 37.65
N ARG A 81 -65.99 32.80 38.03
CA ARG A 81 -66.38 34.20 38.27
C ARG A 81 -66.74 34.91 36.98
N GLU A 82 -65.93 34.73 35.93
CA GLU A 82 -66.20 35.35 34.62
C GLU A 82 -67.55 34.91 34.05
N LYS A 83 -67.90 33.62 34.19
CA LYS A 83 -69.23 33.11 33.81
C LYS A 83 -70.37 33.71 34.62
N ALA A 84 -70.16 33.99 35.90
CA ALA A 84 -71.17 34.61 36.75
C ALA A 84 -71.40 36.08 36.36
N GLU A 85 -70.33 36.81 36.03
CA GLU A 85 -70.42 38.20 35.52
C GLU A 85 -71.16 38.26 34.19
N SER A 86 -70.93 37.31 33.28
CA SER A 86 -71.65 37.25 32.00
C SER A 86 -73.14 36.89 32.14
N GLN A 87 -73.56 36.30 33.26
CA GLN A 87 -74.94 35.85 33.47
C GLN A 87 -75.80 36.90 34.21
N GLU A 88 -75.19 37.80 34.97
CA GLU A 88 -75.90 38.94 35.60
C GLU A 88 -76.32 40.00 34.58
N GLU A 89 -75.57 40.19 33.49
CA GLU A 89 -75.92 41.13 32.42
C GLU A 89 -77.20 40.71 31.66
N ASP A 90 -77.44 39.40 31.49
CA ASP A 90 -78.62 38.87 30.80
C ASP A 90 -79.91 38.96 31.64
N ASP A 91 -79.81 38.91 32.98
CA ASP A 91 -80.98 38.98 33.90
C ASP A 91 -81.50 40.43 34.09
N GLU A 92 -80.67 41.43 33.81
CA GLU A 92 -81.01 42.85 33.96
C GLU A 92 -81.87 43.37 32.79
N ASP A 93 -81.69 42.81 31.59
CA ASP A 93 -82.51 43.09 30.40
C ASP A 93 -83.95 42.56 30.53
N VAL A 94 -84.14 41.41 31.20
CA VAL A 94 -85.49 40.82 31.44
C VAL A 94 -86.32 41.67 32.41
N ARG A 95 -85.68 42.39 33.34
CA ARG A 95 -86.39 43.28 34.29
C ARG A 95 -86.98 44.51 33.61
N MET A 96 -86.33 45.05 32.58
CA MET A 96 -86.77 46.26 31.89
C MET A 96 -88.05 46.02 31.07
N GLU A 97 -88.28 44.82 30.54
CA GLU A 97 -89.52 44.47 29.82
C GLU A 97 -90.75 44.37 30.74
N THR A 98 -90.58 44.04 32.03
CA THR A 98 -91.73 43.95 32.96
C THR A 98 -92.31 45.29 33.40
N MET A 99 -91.61 46.42 33.17
CA MET A 99 -92.07 47.75 33.59
C MET A 99 -93.07 48.40 32.62
N GLU A 100 -93.09 47.99 31.34
CA GLU A 100 -94.01 48.53 30.32
C GLU A 100 -95.45 48.02 30.47
N PHE A 101 -95.70 46.97 31.25
CA PHE A 101 -97.05 46.39 31.42
C PHE A 101 -97.96 47.17 32.40
N SER A 102 -97.44 48.17 33.12
CA SER A 102 -98.18 48.88 34.18
C SER A 102 -98.98 50.12 33.72
N GLN A 103 -98.79 50.60 32.50
CA GLN A 103 -99.45 51.83 32.00
C GLN A 103 -100.95 51.66 31.67
N MET A 104 -101.45 50.43 31.45
CA MET A 104 -102.87 50.20 31.12
C MET A 104 -103.84 50.34 32.32
N SER A 105 -103.36 50.42 33.56
CA SER A 105 -104.24 50.48 34.75
C SER A 105 -104.71 51.89 35.11
N VAL A 106 -104.00 52.93 34.63
CA VAL A 106 -104.27 54.35 34.99
C VAL A 106 -105.47 54.90 34.22
N GLU A 107 -105.64 54.51 32.95
CA GLU A 107 -106.74 54.98 32.10
C GLU A 107 -108.12 54.46 32.55
N GLN A 108 -108.16 53.32 33.26
CA GLN A 108 -109.41 52.78 33.81
C GLN A 108 -109.90 53.55 35.04
N PHE A 109 -109.01 54.24 35.76
CA PHE A 109 -109.36 54.99 36.97
C PHE A 109 -109.97 56.36 36.63
N GLU A 110 -109.48 57.04 35.60
CA GLU A 110 -110.02 58.34 35.13
C GLU A 110 -111.47 58.24 34.60
N GLN A 111 -111.87 57.07 34.07
CA GLN A 111 -113.23 56.85 33.59
C GLN A 111 -114.26 56.69 34.73
N LEU A 112 -113.83 56.25 35.92
CA LEU A 112 -114.67 56.13 37.11
C LEU A 112 -114.93 57.50 37.77
N GLU A 113 -113.92 58.38 37.78
CA GLU A 113 -114.03 59.72 38.37
C GLU A 113 -115.01 60.63 37.57
N LYS A 114 -114.99 60.54 36.24
CA LYS A 114 -115.95 61.25 35.36
C LYS A 114 -117.40 60.79 35.51
N ARG A 115 -117.65 59.61 36.09
CA ARG A 115 -119.01 59.11 36.38
C ARG A 115 -119.57 59.64 37.70
N ALA A 116 -118.72 59.87 38.70
CA ALA A 116 -119.15 60.40 40.00
C ALA A 116 -119.61 61.86 39.93
N LEU A 117 -118.91 62.71 39.16
CA LEU A 117 -119.21 64.14 39.03
C LEU A 117 -120.55 64.47 38.33
N ARG A 118 -121.22 63.49 37.71
CA ARG A 118 -122.54 63.70 37.07
C ARG A 118 -123.71 63.47 38.02
N ALA A 119 -123.49 62.96 39.23
CA ALA A 119 -124.56 62.62 40.17
C ALA A 119 -125.02 63.80 41.06
N ASP A 120 -124.21 64.85 41.22
CA ASP A 120 -124.49 65.95 42.18
C ASP A 120 -125.22 67.17 41.55
N ALA A 121 -125.64 67.10 40.28
CA ALA A 121 -126.21 68.24 39.56
C ALA A 121 -127.74 68.41 39.68
N ASN A 122 -128.46 67.53 40.38
CA ASN A 122 -129.91 67.64 40.59
C ASN A 122 -130.23 68.12 42.01
N GLY A 123 -130.14 69.43 42.20
CA GLY A 123 -130.55 70.13 43.42
C GLY A 123 -132.06 70.05 43.64
N ASN A 124 -132.46 69.64 44.84
CA ASN A 124 -133.81 69.82 45.35
C ASN A 124 -133.81 70.92 46.43
N ASP A 125 -134.81 71.78 46.32
CA ASP A 125 -134.98 73.08 46.96
C ASP A 125 -135.03 73.07 48.49
N LEU A 126 -134.43 74.09 49.11
CA LEU A 126 -134.57 74.40 50.54
C LEU A 126 -135.67 75.48 50.75
N PRO A 127 -136.65 75.28 51.65
CA PRO A 127 -137.62 76.32 52.02
C PRO A 127 -137.06 77.33 53.02
N THR A 128 -137.44 78.58 52.81
CA THR A 128 -137.06 79.78 53.56
C THR A 128 -137.77 79.84 54.92
N ASP A 129 -137.03 79.57 55.99
CA ASP A 129 -137.14 80.23 57.31
C ASP A 129 -135.87 79.85 58.10
N LEU A 130 -134.81 80.65 57.91
CA LEU A 130 -133.49 80.37 58.48
C LEU A 130 -133.26 81.19 59.77
N ASP A 131 -133.17 80.48 60.89
CA ASP A 131 -132.72 81.00 62.19
C ASP A 131 -131.33 81.67 62.09
N GLN A 132 -131.06 82.66 62.97
CA GLN A 132 -129.83 83.47 62.91
C GLN A 132 -128.52 82.65 62.91
N ASP A 133 -128.52 81.45 63.49
CA ASP A 133 -127.38 80.53 63.49
C ASP A 133 -127.14 79.91 62.11
N THR A 134 -128.19 79.49 61.40
CA THR A 134 -128.08 78.98 60.02
C THR A 134 -127.59 80.07 59.04
N ALA A 135 -127.91 81.34 59.29
CA ALA A 135 -127.38 82.48 58.53
C ALA A 135 -125.90 82.81 58.85
N ARG A 136 -125.39 82.38 60.02
CA ARG A 136 -123.97 82.49 60.38
C ARG A 136 -123.17 81.35 59.75
N GLU A 137 -123.67 80.12 59.84
CA GLU A 137 -123.09 78.95 59.15
C GLU A 137 -123.01 79.16 57.63
N LEU A 138 -124.05 79.74 57.01
CA LEU A 138 -124.00 80.11 55.58
C LEU A 138 -122.93 81.17 55.26
N ARG A 139 -122.61 82.07 56.19
CA ARG A 139 -121.56 83.07 56.00
C ARG A 139 -120.17 82.46 56.10
N ASP A 140 -119.99 81.52 57.03
CA ASP A 140 -118.73 80.79 57.20
C ASP A 140 -118.51 79.81 56.04
N ALA A 141 -119.53 79.06 55.63
CA ALA A 141 -119.51 78.23 54.42
C ALA A 141 -119.20 79.06 53.16
N ARG A 142 -119.73 80.28 53.03
CA ARG A 142 -119.36 81.20 51.93
C ARG A 142 -117.93 81.71 52.04
N ARG A 143 -117.36 81.83 53.23
CA ARG A 143 -115.95 82.20 53.42
C ARG A 143 -115.04 81.05 53.00
N GLU A 144 -115.31 79.84 53.48
CA GLU A 144 -114.61 78.62 53.12
C GLU A 144 -114.69 78.37 51.60
N LEU A 145 -115.86 78.58 50.98
CA LEU A 145 -116.01 78.43 49.54
C LEU A 145 -115.22 79.48 48.73
N ARG A 146 -114.98 80.67 49.27
CA ARG A 146 -114.08 81.65 48.64
C ARG A 146 -112.62 81.26 48.80
N GLU A 147 -112.24 80.69 49.94
CA GLU A 147 -110.89 80.20 50.20
C GLU A 147 -110.57 78.98 49.33
N ALA A 148 -111.45 77.98 49.30
CA ALA A 148 -111.35 76.83 48.40
C ALA A 148 -111.26 77.23 46.93
N ARG A 149 -111.97 78.29 46.50
CA ARG A 149 -111.84 78.84 45.14
C ARG A 149 -110.48 79.48 44.87
N ARG A 150 -109.88 80.15 45.86
CA ARG A 150 -108.52 80.71 45.73
C ARG A 150 -107.48 79.58 45.68
N GLU A 151 -107.63 78.57 46.53
CA GLU A 151 -106.75 77.39 46.53
C GLU A 151 -106.85 76.63 45.22
N LEU A 152 -108.06 76.39 44.70
CA LEU A 152 -108.25 75.79 43.37
C LEU A 152 -107.61 76.62 42.26
N LYS A 153 -107.66 77.95 42.36
CA LYS A 153 -107.00 78.83 41.39
C LYS A 153 -105.47 78.70 41.47
N CYS A 154 -104.90 78.62 42.67
CA CYS A 154 -103.47 78.36 42.86
C CYS A 154 -103.07 76.97 42.33
N HIS A 155 -103.86 75.94 42.59
CA HIS A 155 -103.61 74.59 42.08
C HIS A 155 -103.65 74.53 40.55
N ARG A 156 -104.60 75.23 39.91
CA ARG A 156 -104.61 75.36 38.44
C ARG A 156 -103.34 76.01 37.93
N GLN A 157 -102.91 77.12 38.51
CA GLN A 157 -101.67 77.79 38.10
C GLN A 157 -100.44 76.88 38.24
N ILE A 158 -100.36 76.10 39.33
CA ILE A 158 -99.28 75.11 39.50
C ILE A 158 -99.37 74.01 38.46
N SER A 159 -100.57 73.54 38.12
CA SER A 159 -100.79 72.55 37.08
C SER A 159 -100.35 73.06 35.71
N ASP A 160 -100.77 74.28 35.34
CA ASP A 160 -100.42 74.92 34.07
C ASP A 160 -98.89 75.11 33.96
N CYS A 161 -98.22 75.50 35.05
CA CYS A 161 -96.75 75.59 35.07
C CYS A 161 -96.08 74.23 34.89
N LYS A 162 -96.56 73.18 35.56
CA LYS A 162 -96.02 71.82 35.42
C LYS A 162 -96.27 71.25 34.02
N GLU A 163 -97.41 71.56 33.42
CA GLU A 163 -97.73 71.16 32.05
C GLU A 163 -96.77 71.83 31.06
N ALA A 164 -96.50 73.13 31.21
CA ALA A 164 -95.51 73.83 30.39
C ALA A 164 -94.08 73.27 30.56
N GLU A 165 -93.66 72.94 31.79
CA GLU A 165 -92.36 72.28 32.04
C GLU A 165 -92.27 70.89 31.39
N LEU A 166 -93.36 70.11 31.45
CA LEU A 166 -93.45 68.80 30.79
C LEU A 166 -93.40 68.91 29.26
N GLU A 167 -94.05 69.93 28.69
CA GLU A 167 -93.98 70.21 27.25
C GLU A 167 -92.54 70.54 26.81
N GLU A 168 -91.83 71.38 27.57
CA GLU A 168 -90.43 71.72 27.29
C GLU A 168 -89.51 70.49 27.37
N GLN A 169 -89.66 69.67 28.42
CA GLN A 169 -88.91 68.42 28.55
C GLN A 169 -89.22 67.45 27.42
N THR A 170 -90.47 67.37 26.99
CA THR A 170 -90.89 66.53 25.85
C THR A 170 -90.23 66.99 24.55
N LEU A 171 -90.13 68.31 24.32
CA LEU A 171 -89.41 68.85 23.17
C LEU A 171 -87.90 68.54 23.25
N LYS A 172 -87.30 68.64 24.44
CA LYS A 172 -85.89 68.29 24.68
C LYS A 172 -85.60 66.82 24.37
N ILE A 173 -86.49 65.92 24.78
CA ILE A 173 -86.39 64.49 24.51
C ILE A 173 -86.48 64.23 23.00
N LYS A 174 -87.40 64.91 22.29
CA LYS A 174 -87.50 64.79 20.81
C LYS A 174 -86.22 65.25 20.11
N GLU A 175 -85.62 66.35 20.55
CA GLU A 175 -84.34 66.85 20.02
C GLU A 175 -83.21 65.85 20.25
N LEU A 176 -83.09 65.29 21.47
CA LEU A 176 -82.08 64.30 21.82
C LEU A 176 -82.26 63.00 21.02
N ARG A 177 -83.49 62.52 20.83
CA ARG A 177 -83.79 61.35 19.98
C ARG A 177 -83.37 61.59 18.53
N SER A 178 -83.60 62.78 18.00
CA SER A 178 -83.14 63.14 16.65
C SER A 178 -81.61 63.15 16.57
N LYS A 179 -80.92 63.69 17.58
CA LYS A 179 -79.44 63.68 17.63
C LYS A 179 -78.89 62.26 17.72
N PHE A 180 -79.49 61.41 18.55
CA PHE A 180 -79.11 60.01 18.69
C PHE A 180 -79.23 59.26 17.36
N LYS A 181 -80.36 59.44 16.66
CA LYS A 181 -80.58 58.85 15.33
C LYS A 181 -79.49 59.27 14.33
N ASN A 182 -79.16 60.56 14.26
CA ASN A 182 -78.11 61.05 13.35
C ASN A 182 -76.72 60.49 13.70
N MET A 183 -76.41 60.33 14.99
CA MET A 183 -75.14 59.71 15.42
C MET A 183 -75.10 58.22 15.07
N GLN A 184 -76.24 57.53 15.18
CA GLN A 184 -76.33 56.12 14.82
C GLN A 184 -76.11 55.91 13.32
N GLU A 185 -76.72 56.75 12.47
CA GLU A 185 -76.47 56.75 11.02
C GLU A 185 -74.98 56.99 10.71
N LEU A 186 -74.33 57.94 11.39
CA LEU A 186 -72.89 58.19 11.23
C LEU A 186 -72.01 57.01 11.66
N ILE A 187 -72.38 56.31 12.74
CA ILE A 187 -71.66 55.11 13.20
C ILE A 187 -71.76 54.00 12.14
N GLU A 188 -72.94 53.80 11.56
CA GLU A 188 -73.15 52.80 10.50
C GLU A 188 -72.29 53.11 9.27
N ASP A 189 -72.27 54.38 8.82
CA ASP A 189 -71.46 54.83 7.70
C ASP A 189 -69.95 54.61 7.95
N LEU A 190 -69.46 55.02 9.12
CA LEU A 190 -68.05 54.85 9.49
C LEU A 190 -67.68 53.37 9.65
N THR A 191 -68.59 52.54 10.15
CA THR A 191 -68.36 51.09 10.27
C THR A 191 -68.24 50.46 8.89
N TYR A 192 -69.12 50.85 7.96
CA TYR A 192 -69.06 50.41 6.58
C TYR A 192 -67.76 50.84 5.88
N GLU A 193 -67.36 52.11 6.00
CA GLU A 193 -66.11 52.60 5.42
C GLU A 193 -64.88 51.87 5.99
N ASN A 194 -64.83 51.68 7.31
CA ASN A 194 -63.75 50.92 7.95
C ASN A 194 -63.67 49.48 7.43
N GLU A 195 -64.81 48.83 7.20
CA GLU A 195 -64.83 47.48 6.64
C GLU A 195 -64.31 47.44 5.20
N GLN A 196 -64.67 48.42 4.37
CA GLN A 196 -64.14 48.52 3.00
C GLN A 196 -62.63 48.78 2.98
N LEU A 197 -62.14 49.68 3.85
CA LEU A 197 -60.72 49.97 3.98
C LEU A 197 -59.95 48.74 4.46
N ARG A 198 -60.50 47.97 5.41
CA ARG A 198 -59.92 46.71 5.88
C ARG A 198 -59.79 45.69 4.76
N ARG A 199 -60.84 45.52 3.93
CA ARG A 199 -60.79 44.65 2.75
C ARG A 199 -59.77 45.10 1.70
N CYS A 200 -59.55 46.42 1.56
CA CYS A 200 -58.52 46.96 0.67
C CYS A 200 -57.09 46.73 1.21
N LEU A 201 -56.91 46.80 2.53
CA LEU A 201 -55.65 46.56 3.23
C LEU A 201 -55.28 45.07 3.26
N GLU A 202 -56.24 44.21 3.61
CA GLU A 202 -56.13 42.73 3.61
C GLU A 202 -56.18 42.13 2.18
N GLY A 203 -55.97 42.96 1.15
CA GLY A 203 -56.08 42.58 -0.24
C GLY A 203 -55.13 41.45 -0.69
N PRO A 204 -55.31 40.93 -1.92
CA PRO A 204 -54.68 39.69 -2.43
C PRO A 204 -53.14 39.69 -2.52
N LYS A 205 -52.47 40.81 -2.20
CA LYS A 205 -51.01 40.92 -2.23
C LYS A 205 -50.36 40.04 -1.16
N GLU A 206 -50.90 40.01 0.06
CA GLU A 206 -50.37 39.14 1.13
C GLU A 206 -50.53 37.66 0.77
N HIS A 207 -51.64 37.29 0.13
CA HIS A 207 -51.86 35.91 -0.32
C HIS A 207 -50.95 35.49 -1.47
N GLU A 208 -50.70 36.34 -2.47
CA GLU A 208 -49.78 36.01 -3.56
C GLU A 208 -48.32 36.01 -3.11
N GLU A 209 -47.94 36.91 -2.21
CA GLU A 209 -46.62 36.88 -1.57
C GLU A 209 -46.45 35.62 -0.72
N SER A 210 -47.44 35.24 0.10
CA SER A 210 -47.45 33.99 0.87
C SER A 210 -47.37 32.75 -0.02
N LYS A 211 -48.07 32.72 -1.17
CA LYS A 211 -47.96 31.64 -2.15
C LYS A 211 -46.57 31.59 -2.78
N LYS A 212 -45.98 32.74 -3.10
CA LYS A 212 -44.63 32.81 -3.67
C LYS A 212 -43.58 32.35 -2.66
N VAL A 213 -43.71 32.74 -1.39
CA VAL A 213 -42.86 32.27 -0.29
C VAL A 213 -42.94 30.75 -0.18
N ARG A 214 -44.14 30.17 -0.10
CA ARG A 214 -44.32 28.70 -0.05
C ARG A 214 -43.70 27.96 -1.24
N ARG A 215 -43.80 28.52 -2.45
CA ARG A 215 -43.16 27.93 -3.66
C ARG A 215 -41.65 27.98 -3.57
N LEU A 216 -41.09 29.10 -3.14
CA LEU A 216 -39.64 29.26 -2.98
C LEU A 216 -39.09 28.37 -1.86
N GLU A 217 -39.82 28.21 -0.76
CA GLU A 217 -39.46 27.27 0.32
C GLU A 217 -39.42 25.82 -0.19
N ALA A 218 -40.42 25.40 -0.97
CA ALA A 218 -40.43 24.08 -1.59
C ALA A 218 -39.25 23.90 -2.57
N GLU A 219 -38.93 24.93 -3.37
CA GLU A 219 -37.77 24.88 -4.29
C GLU A 219 -36.45 24.81 -3.51
N ILE A 220 -36.30 25.58 -2.43
CA ILE A 220 -35.14 25.53 -1.54
C ILE A 220 -34.99 24.13 -0.95
N GLU A 221 -36.08 23.49 -0.52
CA GLU A 221 -36.01 22.15 0.05
C GLU A 221 -35.58 21.10 -0.97
N VAL A 222 -36.10 21.17 -2.20
CA VAL A 222 -35.64 20.32 -3.32
C VAL A 222 -34.15 20.54 -3.61
N LEU A 223 -33.67 21.78 -3.59
CA LEU A 223 -32.26 22.10 -3.82
C LEU A 223 -31.36 21.63 -2.66
N ARG A 224 -31.84 21.71 -1.41
CA ARG A 224 -31.15 21.15 -0.24
C ARG A 224 -31.00 19.64 -0.35
N GLU A 225 -32.04 18.93 -0.75
CA GLU A 225 -31.96 17.48 -0.93
C GLU A 225 -31.03 17.10 -2.10
N LYS A 226 -31.09 17.81 -3.23
CA LYS A 226 -30.12 17.65 -4.33
C LYS A 226 -28.67 17.86 -3.86
N ARG A 227 -28.42 18.86 -3.00
CA ARG A 227 -27.10 19.10 -2.40
C ARG A 227 -26.69 17.95 -1.49
N ARG A 228 -27.60 17.44 -0.65
CA ARG A 228 -27.36 16.30 0.23
C ARG A 228 -26.94 15.05 -0.54
N VAL A 229 -27.67 14.70 -1.60
CA VAL A 229 -27.35 13.56 -2.47
C VAL A 229 -25.98 13.73 -3.14
N LYS A 230 -25.70 14.92 -3.71
CA LYS A 230 -24.38 15.20 -4.32
C LYS A 230 -23.24 15.12 -3.31
N ASN A 231 -23.44 15.63 -2.09
CA ASN A 231 -22.44 15.51 -1.02
C ASN A 231 -22.19 14.05 -0.67
N HIS A 232 -23.24 13.23 -0.56
CA HIS A 232 -23.09 11.80 -0.28
C HIS A 232 -22.34 11.06 -1.39
N GLN A 233 -22.62 11.37 -2.66
CA GLN A 233 -21.87 10.86 -3.81
C GLN A 233 -20.39 11.28 -3.75
N LEU A 234 -20.12 12.54 -3.42
CA LEU A 234 -18.76 13.07 -3.30
C LEU A 234 -17.99 12.38 -2.17
N THR A 235 -18.61 12.16 -1.02
CA THR A 235 -18.01 11.40 0.09
C THR A 235 -17.71 9.95 -0.31
N ARG A 236 -18.63 9.30 -1.03
CA ARG A 236 -18.42 7.95 -1.55
C ARG A 236 -17.24 7.90 -2.53
N LEU A 237 -17.19 8.80 -3.50
CA LEU A 237 -16.10 8.88 -4.47
C LEU A 237 -14.76 9.19 -3.79
N GLN A 238 -14.74 10.04 -2.75
CA GLN A 238 -13.54 10.28 -1.95
C GLN A 238 -13.07 9.00 -1.27
N LYS A 239 -13.99 8.21 -0.69
CA LYS A 239 -13.66 6.93 -0.07
C LYS A 239 -13.08 5.95 -1.09
N GLU A 240 -13.75 5.76 -2.24
CA GLU A 240 -13.27 4.91 -3.33
C GLU A 240 -11.88 5.35 -3.81
N LEU A 241 -11.64 6.66 -3.96
CA LEU A 241 -10.33 7.20 -4.31
C LEU A 241 -9.26 6.86 -3.26
N THR A 242 -9.57 6.96 -1.96
CA THR A 242 -8.62 6.60 -0.90
C THR A 242 -8.30 5.10 -0.89
N GLU A 243 -9.30 4.24 -1.12
CA GLU A 243 -9.12 2.79 -1.20
C GLU A 243 -8.25 2.41 -2.42
N HIS A 244 -8.50 3.03 -3.59
CA HIS A 244 -7.68 2.83 -4.78
C HIS A 244 -6.22 3.28 -4.57
N LYS A 245 -5.98 4.42 -3.91
CA LYS A 245 -4.62 4.86 -3.57
C LYS A 245 -3.90 3.85 -2.68
N GLN A 246 -4.57 3.33 -1.66
CA GLN A 246 -4.00 2.31 -0.77
C GLN A 246 -3.70 1.01 -1.54
N MET A 247 -4.60 0.59 -2.44
CA MET A 247 -4.38 -0.58 -3.29
C MET A 247 -3.15 -0.41 -4.17
N LEU A 248 -3.02 0.73 -4.85
CA LEU A 248 -1.88 1.03 -5.71
C LEU A 248 -0.57 1.09 -4.91
N GLU A 249 -0.57 1.70 -3.73
CA GLU A 249 0.61 1.72 -2.87
C GLU A 249 1.00 0.30 -2.41
N GLY A 250 0.02 -0.53 -2.04
CA GLY A 250 0.26 -1.93 -1.70
C GLY A 250 0.72 -2.79 -2.88
N GLN A 251 0.36 -2.43 -4.12
CA GLN A 251 0.91 -3.07 -5.33
C GLN A 251 2.33 -2.60 -5.60
N ARG A 252 2.60 -1.30 -5.49
CA ARG A 252 3.93 -0.71 -5.63
C ARG A 252 4.93 -1.36 -4.68
N ILE A 253 4.61 -1.44 -3.39
CA ILE A 253 5.48 -2.07 -2.38
C ILE A 253 5.76 -3.54 -2.72
N ARG A 254 4.74 -4.29 -3.19
CA ARG A 254 4.92 -5.69 -3.62
C ARG A 254 5.85 -5.82 -4.82
N LEU A 255 5.69 -4.96 -5.82
CA LEU A 255 6.55 -4.95 -7.00
C LEU A 255 7.98 -4.52 -6.66
N GLU A 256 8.16 -3.51 -5.80
CA GLU A 256 9.48 -3.09 -5.32
C GLU A 256 10.19 -4.24 -4.56
N GLY A 257 9.46 -4.98 -3.74
CA GLY A 257 9.96 -6.20 -3.09
C GLY A 257 10.39 -7.29 -4.07
N GLU A 258 9.57 -7.56 -5.10
CA GLU A 258 9.86 -8.57 -6.12
C GLU A 258 11.06 -8.15 -6.99
N ILE A 259 11.15 -6.88 -7.38
CA ILE A 259 12.31 -6.33 -8.09
C ILE A 259 13.57 -6.51 -7.25
N SER A 260 13.53 -6.19 -5.95
CA SER A 260 14.68 -6.36 -5.06
C SER A 260 15.09 -7.84 -4.95
N ARG A 261 14.11 -8.75 -4.85
CA ARG A 261 14.37 -10.20 -4.82
C ARG A 261 15.04 -10.68 -6.10
N LEU A 262 14.48 -10.33 -7.26
CA LEU A 262 15.02 -10.71 -8.57
C LEU A 262 16.40 -10.11 -8.83
N GLN A 263 16.65 -8.88 -8.38
CA GLN A 263 17.99 -8.28 -8.44
C GLN A 263 19.00 -9.07 -7.58
N GLY A 264 18.60 -9.51 -6.40
CA GLY A 264 19.42 -10.38 -5.56
C GLY A 264 19.69 -11.75 -6.20
N GLU A 265 18.65 -12.39 -6.76
CA GLU A 265 18.78 -13.65 -7.49
C GLU A 265 19.71 -13.52 -8.70
N LEU A 266 19.60 -12.44 -9.47
CA LEU A 266 20.45 -12.17 -10.64
C LEU A 266 21.93 -11.99 -10.24
N GLU A 267 22.20 -11.25 -9.16
CA GLU A 267 23.57 -11.06 -8.66
C GLU A 267 24.17 -12.41 -8.22
N VAL A 268 23.40 -13.25 -7.52
CA VAL A 268 23.85 -14.58 -7.08
C VAL A 268 24.04 -15.54 -8.26
N GLU A 269 23.08 -15.59 -9.20
CA GLU A 269 23.08 -16.56 -10.29
C GLU A 269 24.16 -16.27 -11.34
N LYS A 270 24.46 -14.99 -11.61
CA LYS A 270 25.40 -14.63 -12.69
C LYS A 270 26.75 -14.15 -12.19
N MET A 271 26.77 -13.25 -11.21
CA MET A 271 28.01 -12.54 -10.86
C MET A 271 28.93 -13.40 -9.99
N GLU A 272 28.40 -14.17 -9.05
CA GLU A 272 29.23 -15.01 -8.18
C GLU A 272 29.92 -16.18 -8.89
N PRO A 273 29.24 -16.99 -9.73
CA PRO A 273 29.92 -18.06 -10.46
C PRO A 273 30.91 -17.52 -11.51
N GLU A 274 30.57 -16.44 -12.23
CA GLU A 274 31.50 -15.81 -13.17
C GLU A 274 32.73 -15.22 -12.47
N LYS A 275 32.57 -14.57 -11.30
CA LYS A 275 33.70 -14.11 -10.47
C LYS A 275 34.57 -15.28 -10.02
N ALA A 276 33.97 -16.37 -9.56
CA ALA A 276 34.69 -17.56 -9.12
C ALA A 276 35.45 -18.23 -10.28
N GLU A 277 34.83 -18.34 -11.46
CA GLU A 277 35.45 -18.88 -12.67
C GLU A 277 36.62 -17.99 -13.13
N LEU A 278 36.43 -16.67 -13.14
CA LEU A 278 37.46 -15.70 -13.52
C LEU A 278 38.67 -15.74 -12.56
N GLU A 279 38.43 -15.91 -11.26
CA GLU A 279 39.50 -16.08 -10.28
C GLU A 279 40.23 -17.42 -10.44
N GLY A 280 39.50 -18.51 -10.72
CA GLY A 280 40.08 -19.80 -11.08
C GLY A 280 40.99 -19.72 -12.32
N LEU A 281 40.53 -19.03 -13.37
CA LEU A 281 41.32 -18.77 -14.57
C LEU A 281 42.55 -17.90 -14.28
N ARG A 282 42.44 -16.90 -13.39
CA ARG A 282 43.59 -16.09 -12.95
C ARG A 282 44.64 -16.94 -12.22
N MET A 283 44.22 -17.82 -11.31
CA MET A 283 45.11 -18.73 -10.61
C MET A 283 45.80 -19.69 -11.60
N ALA A 284 45.05 -20.28 -12.53
CA ALA A 284 45.58 -21.16 -13.56
C ALA A 284 46.61 -20.44 -14.46
N LEU A 285 46.31 -19.22 -14.89
CA LEU A 285 47.22 -18.39 -15.68
C LEU A 285 48.50 -18.06 -14.89
N SER A 286 48.39 -17.75 -13.60
CA SER A 286 49.54 -17.50 -12.74
C SER A 286 50.43 -18.74 -12.61
N GLY A 287 49.82 -19.92 -12.41
CA GLY A 287 50.54 -21.19 -12.38
C GLY A 287 51.24 -21.51 -13.70
N ALA A 288 50.56 -21.30 -14.83
CA ALA A 288 51.14 -21.49 -16.16
C ALA A 288 52.32 -20.52 -16.40
N LYS A 289 52.20 -19.25 -15.99
CA LYS A 289 53.31 -18.28 -16.06
C LYS A 289 54.52 -18.72 -15.23
N TYR A 290 54.29 -19.30 -14.06
CA TYR A 290 55.37 -19.84 -13.23
C TYR A 290 56.07 -21.01 -13.92
N GLU A 291 55.31 -21.96 -14.48
CA GLU A 291 55.91 -23.10 -15.17
C GLU A 291 56.65 -22.71 -16.45
N ILE A 292 56.14 -21.73 -17.21
CA ILE A 292 56.87 -21.16 -18.34
C ILE A 292 58.21 -20.59 -17.86
N LYS A 293 58.23 -19.78 -16.80
CA LYS A 293 59.49 -19.24 -16.26
C LYS A 293 60.47 -20.33 -15.82
N LYS A 294 59.98 -21.40 -15.20
CA LYS A 294 60.80 -22.54 -14.80
C LYS A 294 61.38 -23.26 -16.02
N LEU A 295 60.58 -23.47 -17.06
CA LEU A 295 61.03 -24.06 -18.32
C LEU A 295 62.03 -23.16 -19.04
N GLU A 296 61.82 -21.84 -19.08
CA GLU A 296 62.79 -20.87 -19.62
C GLU A 296 64.12 -20.92 -18.87
N TYR A 297 64.09 -21.02 -17.55
CA TYR A 297 65.29 -21.18 -16.73
C TYR A 297 66.03 -22.49 -17.04
N ASN A 298 65.30 -23.60 -17.13
CA ASN A 298 65.87 -24.90 -17.49
C ASN A 298 66.46 -24.89 -18.89
N LEU A 299 65.75 -24.29 -19.86
CA LEU A 299 66.23 -24.13 -21.23
C LEU A 299 67.55 -23.35 -21.24
N LYS A 300 67.62 -22.24 -20.49
CA LYS A 300 68.85 -21.44 -20.38
C LYS A 300 70.01 -22.21 -19.76
N ILE A 301 69.74 -23.11 -18.80
CA ILE A 301 70.76 -24.03 -18.26
C ILE A 301 71.24 -24.99 -19.36
N GLU A 302 70.31 -25.63 -20.08
CA GLU A 302 70.66 -26.59 -21.14
C GLU A 302 71.41 -25.91 -22.30
N GLU A 303 70.98 -24.72 -22.71
CA GLU A 303 71.72 -23.88 -23.67
C GLU A 303 73.15 -23.60 -23.17
N GLY A 304 73.30 -23.25 -21.89
CA GLY A 304 74.61 -23.06 -21.26
C GLY A 304 75.48 -24.34 -21.28
N LYS A 305 74.88 -25.51 -21.04
CA LYS A 305 75.57 -26.81 -21.14
C LYS A 305 75.99 -27.12 -22.58
N VAL A 306 75.11 -26.91 -23.56
CA VAL A 306 75.41 -27.11 -24.98
C VAL A 306 76.53 -26.17 -25.43
N GLU A 307 76.51 -24.91 -25.00
CA GLU A 307 77.56 -23.95 -25.34
C GLU A 307 78.89 -24.32 -24.68
N ALA A 308 78.89 -24.80 -23.43
CA ALA A 308 80.09 -25.34 -22.78
C ALA A 308 80.66 -26.56 -23.53
N LEU A 309 79.81 -27.43 -24.07
CA LEU A 309 80.23 -28.56 -24.91
C LEU A 309 80.81 -28.10 -26.25
N LYS A 310 80.31 -27.00 -26.84
CA LYS A 310 80.92 -26.42 -28.05
C LYS A 310 82.31 -25.84 -27.78
N ILE A 311 82.51 -25.19 -26.63
CA ILE A 311 83.82 -24.65 -26.24
C ILE A 311 84.85 -25.78 -26.01
N GLY A 312 84.40 -26.98 -25.60
CA GLY A 312 85.24 -28.18 -25.49
C GLY A 312 85.56 -28.88 -26.82
N SER A 313 84.93 -28.48 -27.94
CA SER A 313 85.27 -28.98 -29.28
C SER A 313 86.52 -28.26 -29.81
N ASP A 314 87.65 -28.58 -29.18
CA ASP A 314 88.94 -28.05 -29.57
C ASP A 314 89.20 -28.43 -31.04
N LYS A 315 89.21 -27.45 -31.96
CA LYS A 315 89.46 -27.67 -33.40
C LYS A 315 90.75 -28.47 -33.63
N ASN A 316 91.68 -28.39 -32.67
CA ASN A 316 92.93 -29.13 -32.59
C ASN A 316 92.75 -30.67 -32.49
N LEU A 317 91.68 -31.15 -31.83
CA LEU A 317 91.35 -32.59 -31.79
C LEU A 317 90.86 -33.09 -33.14
N HIS A 318 90.07 -32.28 -33.87
CA HIS A 318 89.57 -32.66 -35.18
C HIS A 318 90.70 -32.71 -36.22
N GLU A 319 91.61 -31.73 -36.20
CA GLU A 319 92.80 -31.72 -37.07
C GLU A 319 93.80 -32.84 -36.73
N LYS A 320 93.98 -33.17 -35.44
CA LYS A 320 94.76 -34.35 -35.03
C LYS A 320 94.14 -35.67 -35.50
N LEU A 321 92.81 -35.79 -35.43
CA LEU A 321 92.11 -36.98 -35.90
C LEU A 321 92.24 -37.13 -37.43
N ILE A 322 92.11 -36.03 -38.17
CA ILE A 322 92.27 -36.02 -39.64
C ILE A 322 93.70 -36.39 -40.03
N SER A 323 94.71 -35.81 -39.38
CA SER A 323 96.12 -36.12 -39.66
C SER A 323 96.50 -37.56 -39.27
N GLN A 324 95.96 -38.10 -38.18
CA GLN A 324 96.14 -39.50 -37.82
C GLN A 324 95.46 -40.45 -38.81
N GLN A 325 94.24 -40.13 -39.26
CA GLN A 325 93.54 -40.90 -40.27
C GLN A 325 94.30 -40.91 -41.61
N GLN A 326 94.82 -39.75 -42.03
CA GLN A 326 95.67 -39.65 -43.22
C GLN A 326 96.97 -40.46 -43.09
N TYR A 327 97.60 -40.51 -41.92
CA TYR A 327 98.79 -41.32 -41.69
C TYR A 327 98.49 -42.82 -41.81
N ILE A 328 97.35 -43.28 -41.27
CA ILE A 328 96.88 -44.66 -41.41
C ILE A 328 96.66 -44.99 -42.89
N ASP A 329 95.88 -44.18 -43.59
CA ASP A 329 95.45 -44.46 -44.96
C ASP A 329 96.59 -44.38 -45.98
N LEU A 330 97.50 -43.41 -45.82
CA LEU A 330 98.57 -43.16 -46.80
C LEU A 330 99.87 -43.90 -46.51
N THR A 331 100.10 -44.33 -45.26
CA THR A 331 101.39 -44.91 -44.85
C THR A 331 101.25 -46.34 -44.36
N LEU A 332 100.38 -46.58 -43.39
CA LEU A 332 100.29 -47.88 -42.74
C LEU A 332 99.59 -48.92 -43.64
N ILE A 333 98.47 -48.57 -44.28
CA ILE A 333 97.74 -49.49 -45.18
C ILE A 333 98.63 -49.94 -46.36
N PRO A 334 99.31 -49.05 -47.11
CA PRO A 334 100.21 -49.48 -48.18
C PRO A 334 101.37 -50.35 -47.70
N ARG A 335 101.91 -50.07 -46.50
CA ARG A 335 102.99 -50.88 -45.92
C ARG A 335 102.50 -52.28 -45.54
N ILE A 336 101.28 -52.41 -45.02
CA ILE A 336 100.65 -53.71 -44.74
C ILE A 336 100.49 -54.50 -46.05
N HIS A 337 99.91 -53.89 -47.09
CA HIS A 337 99.77 -54.56 -48.40
C HIS A 337 101.12 -54.99 -49.00
N PHE A 338 102.18 -54.19 -48.84
CA PHE A 338 103.53 -54.55 -49.26
C PHE A 338 104.06 -55.78 -48.51
N LEU A 339 103.93 -55.80 -47.18
CA LEU A 339 104.34 -56.93 -46.34
C LEU A 339 103.53 -58.20 -46.64
N GLU A 340 102.24 -58.07 -46.93
CA GLU A 340 101.40 -59.19 -47.37
C GLU A 340 101.88 -59.78 -48.71
N ALA A 341 102.33 -58.93 -49.64
CA ALA A 341 102.91 -59.39 -50.90
C ALA A 341 104.24 -60.12 -50.69
N GLU A 342 105.14 -59.59 -49.85
CA GLU A 342 106.40 -60.25 -49.49
C GLU A 342 106.14 -61.61 -48.81
N LEU A 343 105.20 -61.68 -47.87
CA LEU A 343 104.83 -62.95 -47.23
C LEU A 343 104.26 -63.97 -48.23
N LYS A 344 103.51 -63.51 -49.23
CA LYS A 344 102.97 -64.38 -50.28
C LYS A 344 104.10 -64.93 -51.17
N GLU A 345 105.09 -64.13 -51.48
CA GLU A 345 106.27 -64.53 -52.25
C GLU A 345 107.18 -65.48 -51.46
N TYR A 346 107.43 -65.19 -50.19
CA TYR A 346 108.13 -66.06 -49.26
C TYR A 346 107.44 -67.44 -49.11
N ASN A 347 106.10 -67.46 -48.99
CA ASN A 347 105.37 -68.73 -48.93
C ASN A 347 105.46 -69.51 -50.25
N LYS A 348 105.56 -68.83 -51.39
CA LYS A 348 105.73 -69.47 -52.71
C LYS A 348 107.12 -70.12 -52.84
N THR A 349 108.18 -69.44 -52.39
CA THR A 349 109.53 -70.02 -52.36
C THR A 349 109.63 -71.17 -51.36
N LEU A 350 109.01 -71.06 -50.18
CA LEU A 350 108.98 -72.13 -49.19
C LEU A 350 108.30 -73.40 -49.73
N LYS A 351 107.17 -73.27 -50.42
CA LYS A 351 106.50 -74.41 -51.10
C LYS A 351 107.42 -75.07 -52.14
N LYS A 352 108.18 -74.28 -52.90
CA LYS A 352 109.12 -74.78 -53.91
C LYS A 352 110.27 -75.57 -53.26
N VAL A 353 110.86 -75.03 -52.19
CA VAL A 353 111.91 -75.72 -51.42
C VAL A 353 111.40 -77.02 -50.80
N ASN A 354 110.18 -77.03 -50.27
CA ASN A 354 109.58 -78.25 -49.74
C ASN A 354 109.32 -79.31 -50.82
N SER A 355 108.96 -78.92 -52.04
CA SER A 355 108.85 -79.84 -53.19
C SER A 355 110.20 -80.46 -53.54
N ILE A 356 111.26 -79.64 -53.63
CA ILE A 356 112.62 -80.10 -53.91
C ILE A 356 113.09 -81.08 -52.82
N ARG A 357 112.91 -80.74 -51.54
CA ARG A 357 113.27 -81.65 -50.43
C ARG A 357 112.50 -82.96 -50.44
N PHE A 358 111.26 -82.96 -50.93
CA PHE A 358 110.46 -84.18 -51.07
C PHE A 358 110.99 -85.07 -52.21
N GLU A 359 111.34 -84.47 -53.35
CA GLU A 359 111.99 -85.15 -54.48
C GLU A 359 113.35 -85.75 -54.08
N GLU A 360 114.21 -84.97 -53.41
CA GLU A 360 115.50 -85.43 -52.88
C GLU A 360 115.36 -86.62 -51.91
N ARG A 361 114.32 -86.62 -51.06
CA ARG A 361 114.04 -87.75 -50.16
C ARG A 361 113.63 -89.00 -50.93
N GLN A 362 112.78 -88.87 -51.95
CA GLN A 362 112.41 -90.00 -52.79
C GLN A 362 113.63 -90.58 -53.52
N GLU A 363 114.49 -89.72 -54.06
CA GLU A 363 115.72 -90.12 -54.74
C GLU A 363 116.68 -90.83 -53.78
N ALA A 364 116.86 -90.32 -52.55
CA ALA A 364 117.66 -90.96 -51.51
C ALA A 364 117.12 -92.34 -51.12
N ASP A 365 115.81 -92.52 -51.03
CA ASP A 365 115.20 -93.81 -50.70
C ASP A 365 115.31 -94.83 -51.86
N LEU A 366 115.18 -94.38 -53.12
CA LEU A 366 115.49 -95.21 -54.29
C LEU A 366 116.95 -95.68 -54.29
N MET A 367 117.89 -94.78 -53.99
CA MET A 367 119.32 -95.09 -53.87
C MET A 367 119.59 -96.10 -52.74
N LYS A 368 118.89 -96.01 -51.60
CA LYS A 368 118.98 -97.02 -50.52
C LYS A 368 118.48 -98.39 -50.96
N ILE A 369 117.36 -98.45 -51.69
CA ILE A 369 116.81 -99.72 -52.21
C ILE A 369 117.79 -100.36 -53.18
N GLN A 370 118.35 -99.56 -54.10
CA GLN A 370 119.32 -100.03 -55.08
C GLN A 370 120.59 -100.56 -54.41
N ASN A 371 121.16 -99.82 -53.44
CA ASN A 371 122.32 -100.26 -52.68
C ASN A 371 122.06 -101.56 -51.90
N LYS A 372 120.88 -101.71 -51.29
CA LYS A 372 120.48 -102.93 -50.59
C LYS A 372 120.32 -104.12 -51.55
N GLY A 373 119.81 -103.87 -52.76
CA GLY A 373 119.75 -104.85 -53.84
C GLY A 373 121.15 -105.33 -54.27
N MET A 374 122.09 -104.41 -54.45
CA MET A 374 123.48 -104.74 -54.77
C MET A 374 124.13 -105.56 -53.65
N GLN A 375 123.98 -105.14 -52.39
CA GLN A 375 124.52 -105.88 -51.24
C GLN A 375 123.98 -107.31 -51.15
N ASN A 376 122.68 -107.51 -51.38
CA ASN A 376 122.07 -108.84 -51.38
C ASN A 376 122.58 -109.73 -52.52
N THR A 377 122.92 -109.14 -53.67
CA THR A 377 123.46 -109.86 -54.82
C THR A 377 124.90 -110.32 -54.54
N ILE A 378 125.73 -109.42 -53.99
CA ILE A 378 127.08 -109.73 -53.53
C ILE A 378 127.05 -110.83 -52.47
N PHE A 379 126.11 -110.77 -51.52
CA PHE A 379 126.01 -111.75 -50.46
C PHE A 379 125.65 -113.15 -50.98
N ARG A 380 124.73 -113.27 -51.96
CA ARG A 380 124.40 -114.58 -52.57
C ARG A 380 125.58 -115.20 -53.32
N GLN A 381 126.28 -114.40 -54.12
CA GLN A 381 127.47 -114.87 -54.85
C GLN A 381 128.55 -115.39 -53.90
N LYS A 382 128.70 -114.76 -52.72
CA LYS A 382 129.65 -115.18 -51.69
C LYS A 382 129.30 -116.52 -51.04
N VAL A 383 128.00 -116.82 -50.89
CA VAL A 383 127.50 -118.07 -50.29
C VAL A 383 127.57 -119.25 -51.27
N GLU A 384 127.36 -119.01 -52.56
CA GLU A 384 127.47 -120.06 -53.59
C GLU A 384 128.91 -120.53 -53.82
N LEU A 385 129.91 -119.65 -53.66
CA LEU A 385 131.33 -120.00 -53.75
C LEU A 385 131.85 -120.86 -52.59
N GLN A 386 131.19 -120.87 -51.43
CA GLN A 386 131.65 -121.63 -50.24
C GLN A 386 131.18 -123.09 -50.19
N LYS A 387 130.23 -123.52 -51.04
CA LYS A 387 129.66 -124.89 -50.99
C LYS A 387 130.32 -125.91 -51.92
N GLN A 388 131.37 -125.55 -52.66
CA GLN A 388 132.07 -126.46 -53.56
C GLN A 388 133.59 -126.44 -53.31
N LYS A 389 134.07 -127.37 -52.46
CA LYS A 389 135.36 -128.13 -52.51
C LYS A 389 136.08 -128.31 -51.16
N GLU A 390 136.13 -129.57 -50.72
CA GLU A 390 137.27 -130.26 -50.10
C GLU A 390 137.80 -131.30 -51.14
N PRO A 391 138.96 -131.97 -51.00
CA PRO A 391 140.16 -131.74 -50.16
C PRO A 391 141.46 -131.67 -51.03
N GLU A 392 142.65 -131.74 -50.40
CA GLU A 392 143.98 -132.09 -50.96
C GLU A 392 145.05 -130.96 -51.11
N ILE A 393 146.27 -131.31 -50.67
CA ILE A 393 147.61 -130.77 -50.97
C ILE A 393 148.26 -129.77 -49.99
N THR A 394 149.21 -130.36 -49.28
CA THR A 394 150.36 -129.90 -48.51
C THR A 394 151.40 -129.12 -49.35
N ARG A 395 152.13 -128.19 -48.69
CA ARG A 395 153.47 -127.60 -49.04
C ARG A 395 153.56 -126.56 -50.18
N LEU A 396 153.81 -125.30 -49.77
CA LEU A 396 154.67 -124.23 -50.35
C LEU A 396 154.16 -122.91 -49.70
N LYS A 397 154.67 -122.37 -48.60
CA LYS A 397 155.98 -121.73 -48.36
C LYS A 397 156.50 -120.92 -49.56
N MET A 398 156.71 -119.62 -49.28
CA MET A 398 157.61 -118.70 -49.99
C MET A 398 157.12 -118.31 -51.39
N THR A 399 157.18 -117.08 -51.90
CA THR A 399 157.80 -115.78 -51.55
C THR A 399 157.45 -114.86 -52.75
N TYR A 400 157.73 -113.56 -52.66
CA TYR A 400 157.73 -112.54 -53.74
C TYR A 400 156.42 -111.78 -54.00
N TYR A 401 156.34 -110.44 -53.92
CA TYR A 401 157.30 -109.37 -53.52
C TYR A 401 156.53 -108.01 -53.45
N ASP A 402 157.02 -107.10 -52.60
CA ASP A 402 157.10 -105.61 -52.65
C ASP A 402 155.81 -104.76 -52.86
N CYS A 403 155.58 -103.63 -52.18
CA CYS A 403 156.50 -102.65 -51.58
C CYS A 403 155.99 -102.11 -50.22
N ASP A 404 156.92 -101.99 -49.27
CA ASP A 404 156.92 -100.97 -48.22
C ASP A 404 156.88 -99.56 -48.84
N VAL A 405 156.15 -98.62 -48.21
CA VAL A 405 156.63 -97.30 -47.78
C VAL A 405 155.74 -96.84 -46.60
N GLU A 406 156.37 -96.67 -45.44
CA GLU A 406 156.36 -95.48 -44.55
C GLU A 406 155.32 -94.38 -44.87
N GLU A 407 154.84 -93.52 -44.00
CA GLU A 407 155.07 -93.09 -42.63
C GLU A 407 153.80 -92.22 -42.36
N GLU A 408 153.33 -92.08 -41.13
CA GLU A 408 153.45 -90.81 -40.38
C GLU A 408 152.76 -89.59 -41.05
N THR A 409 152.15 -88.71 -40.24
CA THR A 409 151.41 -87.49 -40.64
C THR A 409 149.92 -87.65 -40.99
N ASN A 410 149.08 -87.83 -39.97
CA ASN A 410 147.71 -87.25 -40.04
C ASN A 410 147.14 -86.77 -38.70
N LEU A 411 147.85 -86.95 -37.59
CA LEU A 411 147.53 -86.25 -36.33
C LEU A 411 147.96 -84.78 -36.35
N GLU A 412 148.97 -84.40 -37.12
CA GLU A 412 149.36 -82.98 -37.30
C GLU A 412 148.45 -82.22 -38.27
N PHE A 413 147.83 -82.89 -39.25
CA PHE A 413 146.86 -82.26 -40.15
C PHE A 413 145.57 -81.87 -39.40
N VAL A 414 145.11 -82.73 -38.47
CA VAL A 414 143.97 -82.42 -37.60
C VAL A 414 144.30 -81.30 -36.60
N LYS A 415 145.54 -81.22 -36.08
CA LYS A 415 145.95 -80.09 -35.23
C LYS A 415 146.07 -78.77 -36.00
N LYS A 416 146.52 -78.80 -37.25
CA LYS A 416 146.61 -77.60 -38.10
C LYS A 416 145.24 -77.05 -38.51
N LEU A 417 144.28 -77.93 -38.83
CA LEU A 417 142.89 -77.54 -39.13
C LEU A 417 142.12 -76.97 -37.93
N VAL A 418 142.48 -77.37 -36.70
CA VAL A 418 141.87 -76.79 -35.48
C VAL A 418 142.50 -75.43 -35.15
N LEU A 419 143.81 -75.26 -35.34
CA LEU A 419 144.48 -73.97 -35.11
C LEU A 419 144.11 -72.89 -36.16
N GLU A 420 143.99 -73.26 -37.44
CA GLU A 420 143.52 -72.32 -38.49
C GLU A 420 142.06 -71.89 -38.29
N ASN A 421 141.19 -72.76 -37.75
CA ASN A 421 139.82 -72.37 -37.43
C ASN A 421 139.73 -71.46 -36.19
N VAL A 422 140.62 -71.62 -35.20
CA VAL A 422 140.66 -70.68 -34.05
C VAL A 422 141.16 -69.31 -34.49
N GLU A 423 142.20 -69.23 -35.33
CA GLU A 423 142.70 -67.94 -35.85
C GLU A 423 141.69 -67.23 -36.79
N LEU A 424 140.87 -67.97 -37.55
CA LEU A 424 139.78 -67.39 -38.34
C LEU A 424 138.61 -66.91 -37.47
N THR A 425 138.36 -67.57 -36.33
CA THR A 425 137.31 -67.16 -35.38
C THR A 425 137.73 -65.91 -34.59
N GLU A 426 139.03 -65.77 -34.26
CA GLU A 426 139.56 -64.56 -33.61
C GLU A 426 139.69 -63.36 -34.58
N LYS A 427 139.92 -63.59 -35.88
CA LYS A 427 139.91 -62.52 -36.90
C LYS A 427 138.51 -62.03 -37.27
N LEU A 428 137.48 -62.88 -37.20
CA LEU A 428 136.08 -62.46 -37.36
C LEU A 428 135.54 -61.71 -36.14
N ALA A 429 136.07 -61.97 -34.94
CA ALA A 429 135.74 -61.22 -33.72
C ALA A 429 136.33 -59.79 -33.66
N TRP A 430 137.20 -59.41 -34.61
CA TRP A 430 137.78 -58.06 -34.72
C TRP A 430 137.17 -57.19 -35.84
N TRP A 431 136.16 -57.71 -36.58
CA TRP A 431 135.47 -56.98 -37.67
C TRP A 431 133.95 -56.77 -37.43
N GLU A 432 133.41 -57.15 -36.26
CA GLU A 432 132.04 -56.84 -35.82
C GLU A 432 132.00 -56.14 -34.44
N GLN A 433 132.95 -55.24 -34.19
CA GLN A 433 132.66 -53.96 -33.51
C GLN A 433 132.54 -52.89 -34.58
#